data_AF-A0A941NCU1-F1
#
_entry.id   AF-A0A941NCU1-F1
#
_cell.length_a   1.000
_cell.length_b   1.000
_cell.length_c   1.000
_cell.angle_alpha   90.00
_cell.angle_beta   90.00
_cell.angle_gamma   90.00
#
_symmetry.space_group_name_H-M   'P 1'
#
loop_
_entity.id
_entity.type
_entity.pdbx_description
1 polymer ?
#
loop_
_entity_poly.entity_id
_entity_poly.type
_entity_poly.pdbx_seq_one_letter_code
_entity_poly.pdbx_strand_id
1 'polypeptide(L)'
;MSLIQFWRILRARWLLIVATTVFSLAGGIIAVQLLPPRWDAEAHVLLNLLKPDPVTGEMLGGGASRAYIGTQVGLITDYGVIGQAVDKLGWLSDPNLIQQYQSRPSTDTRDFRRWAAQIIIDRTRVTAADNSSILNIIYTGSDPDSAKAVANAVTQSYIENSLATRRSDALKNADWYALQAAKAKKSLEQAQAAETKFERDNNVVMTQDERTDVDSARLTAMAQTNVIEAGGGAEASLAEIDAQIKNASAVLGPNHPDLIAMKAKRNAIAAAISQGGLRGAQSAHGSRVDQQKALIIAERDKLAKLRNLHTEVELQRDFYNKTAQKEIDFRQQAAATDAGVTALGNASAPLSPSFPKVPLIVGGSVGLGLGLGILLALLIELLNRRVRGAEDLQSLMGVPLLTVLEAAR
;
A
#
# COMPACT_ATOMS: atom_id res chain seq x y z
N MET A 1 12.46 -1.27 -69.10
CA MET A 1 11.94 -2.64 -69.37
C MET A 1 10.43 -2.56 -69.37
N SER A 2 9.76 -3.17 -70.35
CA SER A 2 8.29 -3.29 -70.34
C SER A 2 7.84 -4.42 -69.41
N LEU A 3 6.58 -4.37 -68.96
CA LEU A 3 6.00 -5.41 -68.10
C LEU A 3 6.01 -6.80 -68.77
N ILE A 4 5.86 -6.84 -70.10
CA ILE A 4 5.94 -8.04 -70.93
C ILE A 4 7.37 -8.62 -70.95
N GLN A 5 8.40 -7.77 -71.07
CA GLN A 5 9.81 -8.21 -71.02
C GLN A 5 10.13 -8.86 -69.67
N PHE A 6 9.67 -8.25 -68.57
CA PHE A 6 9.85 -8.79 -67.22
C PHE A 6 9.24 -10.19 -67.08
N TRP A 7 8.00 -10.39 -67.54
CA TRP A 7 7.34 -11.69 -67.53
C TRP A 7 8.02 -12.74 -68.40
N ARG A 8 8.53 -12.35 -69.59
CA ARG A 8 9.31 -13.26 -70.46
C ARG A 8 10.61 -13.71 -69.79
N ILE A 9 11.30 -12.81 -69.07
CA ILE A 9 12.54 -13.15 -68.35
C ILE A 9 12.27 -14.16 -67.23
N LEU A 10 11.22 -13.91 -66.44
CA LEU A 10 10.79 -14.83 -65.38
C LEU A 10 10.45 -16.22 -65.95
N ARG A 11 9.68 -16.27 -67.04
CA ARG A 11 9.31 -17.53 -67.68
C ARG A 11 10.49 -18.24 -68.33
N ALA A 12 11.47 -17.52 -68.88
CA ALA A 12 12.66 -18.12 -69.47
C ALA A 12 13.60 -18.71 -68.41
N ARG A 13 13.61 -18.15 -67.20
CA ARG A 13 14.53 -18.54 -66.11
C ARG A 13 13.79 -19.13 -64.91
N TRP A 14 12.58 -19.64 -65.09
CA TRP A 14 11.75 -20.17 -64.01
C TRP A 14 12.45 -21.30 -63.24
N LEU A 15 13.26 -22.13 -63.92
CA LEU A 15 14.09 -23.16 -63.29
C LEU A 15 15.10 -22.59 -62.30
N LEU A 16 15.68 -21.43 -62.58
CA LEU A 16 16.60 -20.76 -61.67
C LEU A 16 15.86 -20.32 -60.41
N ILE A 17 14.70 -19.70 -60.60
CA ILE A 17 13.85 -19.22 -59.49
C ILE A 17 13.41 -20.40 -58.62
N VAL A 18 12.95 -21.50 -59.23
CA VAL A 18 12.58 -22.72 -58.51
C VAL A 18 13.79 -23.31 -57.78
N ALA A 19 14.96 -23.39 -58.43
CA ALA A 19 16.16 -23.93 -57.80
C ALA A 19 16.61 -23.10 -56.58
N THR A 20 16.59 -21.76 -56.67
CA THR A 20 16.94 -20.89 -55.53
C THR A 20 15.90 -20.96 -54.41
N THR A 21 14.61 -21.08 -54.75
CA THR A 21 13.55 -21.28 -53.76
C THR A 21 13.67 -22.62 -53.05
N VAL A 22 13.92 -23.72 -53.78
CA VAL A 22 14.12 -25.05 -53.20
C VAL A 22 15.38 -25.08 -52.32
N PHE A 23 16.47 -24.46 -52.77
CA PHE A 23 17.70 -24.37 -51.98
C PHE A 23 17.50 -23.57 -50.68
N SER A 24 16.82 -22.43 -50.76
CA SER A 24 16.51 -21.62 -49.57
C SER A 24 15.56 -22.34 -48.61
N LEU A 25 14.56 -23.06 -49.14
CA LEU A 25 13.65 -23.89 -48.35
C LEU A 25 14.38 -25.05 -47.65
N ALA A 26 15.27 -25.75 -48.37
CA ALA A 26 16.10 -26.79 -47.80
C ALA A 26 16.97 -26.24 -46.64
N GLY A 27 17.58 -25.06 -46.85
CA GLY A 27 18.31 -24.36 -45.79
C GLY A 27 17.43 -24.02 -44.58
N GLY A 28 16.19 -23.58 -44.78
CA GLY A 28 15.22 -23.31 -43.71
C GLY A 28 14.84 -24.57 -42.92
N ILE A 29 14.60 -25.69 -43.61
CA ILE A 29 14.30 -26.98 -42.97
C ILE A 29 15.49 -27.47 -42.15
N ILE A 30 16.71 -27.39 -42.71
CA ILE A 30 17.95 -27.75 -42.01
C ILE A 30 18.13 -26.88 -40.76
N ALA A 31 17.87 -25.57 -40.86
CA ALA A 31 17.92 -24.67 -39.72
C ALA A 31 16.92 -25.05 -38.61
N VAL A 32 15.69 -25.47 -38.97
CA VAL A 32 14.69 -25.95 -38.00
C VAL A 32 15.15 -27.22 -37.28
N GLN A 33 15.87 -28.12 -37.96
CA GLN A 33 16.38 -29.36 -37.35
C GLN A 33 17.62 -29.14 -36.46
N LEU A 34 18.42 -28.12 -36.76
CA LEU A 34 19.61 -27.75 -35.97
C LEU A 34 19.28 -26.95 -34.71
N LEU A 35 18.21 -26.13 -34.76
CA LEU A 35 17.82 -25.29 -33.63
C LEU A 35 17.06 -26.12 -32.58
N PRO A 36 17.54 -26.18 -31.33
CA PRO A 36 16.87 -26.98 -30.30
C PRO A 36 15.47 -26.42 -30.02
N PRO A 37 14.44 -27.27 -29.95
CA PRO A 37 13.09 -26.83 -29.64
C PRO A 37 13.01 -26.28 -28.22
N ARG A 38 12.22 -25.23 -28.03
CA ARG A 38 11.97 -24.61 -26.72
C ARG A 38 10.48 -24.37 -26.52
N TRP A 39 10.02 -24.55 -25.29
CA TRP A 39 8.64 -24.36 -24.87
C TRP A 39 8.61 -23.24 -23.85
N ASP A 40 7.70 -22.29 -24.06
CA ASP A 40 7.42 -21.22 -23.10
C ASP A 40 6.27 -21.66 -22.21
N ALA A 41 6.55 -21.95 -20.94
CA ALA A 41 5.53 -22.20 -19.94
C ALA A 41 5.12 -20.89 -19.27
N GLU A 42 3.82 -20.61 -19.22
CA GLU A 42 3.26 -19.36 -18.71
C GLU A 42 2.42 -19.63 -17.47
N ALA A 43 2.67 -18.84 -16.42
CA ALA A 43 1.89 -18.78 -15.19
C ALA A 43 1.40 -17.35 -14.94
N HIS A 44 0.22 -17.21 -14.35
CA HIS A 44 -0.41 -15.90 -14.13
C HIS A 44 -0.61 -15.63 -12.65
N VAL A 45 -0.24 -14.42 -12.23
CA VAL A 45 -0.30 -13.99 -10.83
C VAL A 45 -1.03 -12.66 -10.74
N LEU A 46 -2.08 -12.60 -9.93
CA LEU A 46 -2.82 -11.38 -9.62
C LEU A 46 -2.19 -10.67 -8.42
N LEU A 47 -1.84 -9.40 -8.61
CA LEU A 47 -1.42 -8.49 -7.55
C LEU A 47 -2.66 -7.84 -6.92
N ASN A 48 -2.78 -7.90 -5.61
CA ASN A 48 -3.86 -7.22 -4.91
C ASN A 48 -3.45 -5.78 -4.55
N LEU A 49 -3.52 -4.86 -5.53
CA LEU A 49 -3.19 -3.44 -5.34
C LEU A 49 -4.26 -2.65 -4.56
N LEU A 50 -5.40 -3.27 -4.24
CA LEU A 50 -6.59 -2.62 -3.67
C LEU A 50 -6.60 -2.62 -2.13
N LYS A 51 -5.49 -2.21 -1.50
CA LYS A 51 -5.53 -1.83 -0.08
C LYS A 51 -5.35 -0.32 0.02
N PRO A 52 -6.43 0.43 0.35
CA PRO A 52 -6.31 1.83 0.73
C PRO A 52 -5.27 1.95 1.84
N ASP A 53 -4.44 2.99 1.77
CA ASP A 53 -3.48 3.29 2.84
C ASP A 53 -4.23 3.31 4.19
N PRO A 54 -3.79 2.53 5.20
CA PRO A 54 -4.47 2.41 6.49
C PRO A 54 -4.53 3.73 7.27
N VAL A 55 -3.77 4.76 6.87
CA VAL A 55 -3.73 6.07 7.51
C VAL A 55 -4.49 7.12 6.69
N THR A 56 -4.34 7.13 5.36
CA THR A 56 -4.90 8.20 4.50
C THR A 56 -6.16 7.79 3.74
N GLY A 57 -6.44 6.49 3.61
CA GLY A 57 -7.58 5.98 2.83
C GLY A 57 -7.47 6.20 1.32
N GLU A 58 -6.35 6.75 0.84
CA GLU A 58 -6.14 6.98 -0.59
C GLU A 58 -5.79 5.68 -1.32
N MET A 59 -6.30 5.56 -2.57
CA MET A 59 -5.90 4.50 -3.49
C MET A 59 -4.59 4.88 -4.19
N LEU A 60 -3.75 3.89 -4.47
CA LEU A 60 -2.54 4.08 -5.27
C LEU A 60 -2.87 4.71 -6.63
N GLY A 61 -2.42 5.95 -6.85
CA GLY A 61 -2.54 6.63 -8.14
C GLY A 61 -1.80 5.90 -9.27
N GLY A 62 -2.20 6.13 -10.53
CA GLY A 62 -1.70 5.38 -11.71
C GLY A 62 -0.19 5.45 -11.99
N GLY A 63 0.52 6.43 -11.41
CA GLY A 63 1.99 6.47 -11.42
C GLY A 63 2.62 5.51 -10.40
N ALA A 64 2.09 5.49 -9.18
CA ALA A 64 2.56 4.64 -8.09
C ALA A 64 2.27 3.16 -8.34
N SER A 65 1.15 2.84 -9.00
CA SER A 65 0.83 1.46 -9.40
C SER A 65 1.84 0.89 -10.40
N ARG A 66 2.29 1.67 -11.40
CA ARG A 66 3.33 1.23 -12.35
C ARG A 66 4.68 1.00 -11.68
N ALA A 67 5.08 1.86 -10.76
CA ALA A 67 6.31 1.68 -9.98
C ALA A 67 6.25 0.43 -9.08
N TYR A 68 5.09 0.19 -8.46
CA TYR A 68 4.84 -1.02 -7.67
C TYR A 68 4.94 -2.29 -8.54
N ILE A 69 4.28 -2.31 -9.70
CA ILE A 69 4.34 -3.41 -10.67
C ILE A 69 5.79 -3.68 -11.09
N GLY A 70 6.55 -2.63 -11.45
CA GLY A 70 7.97 -2.76 -11.81
C GLY A 70 8.82 -3.35 -10.68
N THR A 71 8.52 -2.99 -9.43
CA THR A 71 9.18 -3.58 -8.25
C THR A 71 8.83 -5.07 -8.11
N GLN A 72 7.56 -5.44 -8.28
CA GLN A 72 7.13 -6.84 -8.21
C GLN A 72 7.75 -7.71 -9.31
N VAL A 73 7.89 -7.17 -10.53
CA VAL A 73 8.60 -7.84 -11.63
C VAL A 73 10.04 -8.18 -11.23
N GLY A 74 10.76 -7.21 -10.65
CA GLY A 74 12.13 -7.45 -10.17
C GLY A 74 12.21 -8.47 -9.04
N LEU A 75 11.27 -8.41 -8.08
CA LEU A 75 11.21 -9.33 -6.94
C LEU A 75 10.99 -10.78 -7.35
N ILE A 76 10.17 -11.05 -8.36
CA ILE A 76 9.94 -12.43 -8.86
C ILE A 76 11.25 -13.04 -9.38
N THR A 77 12.07 -12.23 -10.05
CA THR A 77 13.37 -12.66 -10.59
C THR A 77 14.53 -12.54 -9.60
N ASP A 78 14.27 -12.08 -8.37
CA ASP A 78 15.30 -11.96 -7.34
C ASP A 78 15.76 -13.34 -6.84
N TYR A 79 17.02 -13.44 -6.43
CA TYR A 79 17.60 -14.65 -5.85
C TYR A 79 16.82 -15.17 -4.64
N GLY A 80 16.23 -14.29 -3.82
CA GLY A 80 15.42 -14.70 -2.66
C GLY A 80 14.24 -15.58 -3.05
N VAL A 81 13.55 -15.24 -4.15
CA VAL A 81 12.40 -15.98 -4.67
C VAL A 81 12.85 -17.18 -5.50
N ILE A 82 13.75 -16.97 -6.47
CA ILE A 82 14.16 -18.04 -7.38
C ILE A 82 14.98 -19.11 -6.67
N GLY A 83 15.79 -18.74 -5.68
CA GLY A 83 16.51 -19.72 -4.86
C GLY A 83 15.57 -20.70 -4.17
N GLN A 84 14.42 -20.22 -3.65
CA GLN A 84 13.42 -21.13 -3.05
C GLN A 84 12.78 -22.04 -4.11
N ALA A 85 12.60 -21.55 -5.35
CA ALA A 85 12.14 -22.39 -6.45
C ALA A 85 13.15 -23.50 -6.79
N VAL A 86 14.46 -23.20 -6.79
CA VAL A 86 15.53 -24.20 -6.97
C VAL A 86 15.45 -25.29 -5.91
N ASP A 87 15.24 -24.91 -4.65
CA ASP A 87 15.13 -25.85 -3.53
C ASP A 87 13.91 -26.78 -3.72
N LYS A 88 12.75 -26.23 -4.08
CA LYS A 88 11.50 -27.00 -4.30
C LYS A 88 11.58 -27.95 -5.48
N LEU A 89 12.28 -27.56 -6.53
CA LEU A 89 12.49 -28.40 -7.70
C LEU A 89 13.48 -29.54 -7.45
N GLY A 90 14.18 -29.53 -6.30
CA GLY A 90 15.19 -30.52 -5.98
C GLY A 90 16.43 -30.43 -6.87
N TRP A 91 16.65 -29.29 -7.53
CA TRP A 91 17.76 -29.09 -8.48
C TRP A 91 19.14 -29.19 -7.82
N LEU A 92 19.22 -28.94 -6.51
CA LEU A 92 20.45 -29.11 -5.73
C LEU A 92 20.86 -30.59 -5.57
N SER A 93 19.95 -31.52 -5.85
CA SER A 93 20.19 -32.96 -5.76
C SER A 93 20.29 -33.63 -7.14
N ASP A 94 20.10 -32.89 -8.22
CA ASP A 94 20.14 -33.43 -9.58
C ASP A 94 21.59 -33.71 -10.03
N PRO A 95 21.95 -34.97 -10.32
CA PRO A 95 23.30 -35.33 -10.78
C PRO A 95 23.75 -34.58 -12.03
N ASN A 96 22.84 -34.28 -12.97
CA ASN A 96 23.18 -33.58 -14.20
C ASN A 96 23.56 -32.12 -13.93
N LEU A 97 22.84 -31.46 -13.02
CA LEU A 97 23.14 -30.08 -12.63
C LEU A 97 24.42 -29.99 -11.80
N ILE A 98 24.68 -30.98 -10.95
CA ILE A 98 25.95 -31.07 -10.19
C ILE A 98 27.13 -31.20 -11.16
N GLN A 99 27.04 -32.06 -12.18
CA GLN A 99 28.09 -32.20 -13.20
C GLN A 99 28.28 -30.92 -14.00
N GLN A 100 27.20 -30.27 -14.43
CA GLN A 100 27.28 -28.98 -15.14
C GLN A 100 27.95 -27.91 -14.27
N TYR A 101 27.59 -27.83 -12.99
CA TYR A 101 28.22 -26.91 -12.04
C TYR A 101 29.72 -27.20 -11.89
N GLN A 102 30.13 -28.46 -11.81
CA GLN A 102 31.56 -28.83 -11.73
C GLN A 102 32.33 -28.48 -13.01
N SER A 103 31.67 -28.55 -14.18
CA SER A 103 32.26 -28.21 -15.48
C SER A 103 32.29 -26.70 -15.80
N ARG A 104 31.78 -25.85 -14.90
CA ARG A 104 31.67 -24.41 -15.14
C ARG A 104 33.05 -23.74 -15.25
N PRO A 105 33.15 -22.59 -15.95
CA PRO A 105 34.38 -21.81 -15.98
C PRO A 105 34.86 -21.45 -14.58
N SER A 106 36.17 -21.54 -14.32
CA SER A 106 36.77 -21.21 -13.03
C SER A 106 36.61 -19.75 -12.60
N THR A 107 36.19 -18.88 -13.53
CA THR A 107 35.83 -17.48 -13.26
C THR A 107 34.52 -17.31 -12.51
N ASP A 108 33.66 -18.34 -12.49
CA ASP A 108 32.37 -18.30 -11.81
C ASP A 108 32.47 -18.75 -10.34
N THR A 109 32.48 -17.77 -9.45
CA THR A 109 32.61 -17.95 -7.99
C THR A 109 31.28 -18.15 -7.26
N ARG A 110 30.15 -18.25 -7.98
CA ARG A 110 28.83 -18.43 -7.36
C ARG A 110 28.71 -19.78 -6.64
N ASP A 111 28.01 -19.79 -5.52
CA ASP A 111 27.56 -21.01 -4.85
C ASP A 111 26.59 -21.80 -5.75
N PHE A 112 26.48 -23.11 -5.53
CA PHE A 112 25.69 -23.98 -6.41
C PHE A 112 24.22 -23.55 -6.50
N ARG A 113 23.64 -23.10 -5.39
CA ARG A 113 22.25 -22.63 -5.35
C ARG A 113 22.06 -21.35 -6.14
N ARG A 114 22.94 -20.36 -5.98
CA ARG A 114 22.91 -19.12 -6.79
C ARG A 114 23.21 -19.36 -8.26
N TRP A 115 24.12 -20.28 -8.59
CA TRP A 115 24.37 -20.67 -9.98
C TRP A 115 23.14 -21.30 -10.62
N ALA A 116 22.49 -22.26 -9.94
CA ALA A 116 21.26 -22.90 -10.42
C ALA A 116 20.11 -21.89 -10.53
N ALA A 117 19.99 -20.97 -9.56
CA ALA A 117 19.00 -19.90 -9.61
C ALA A 117 19.23 -18.99 -10.82
N GLN A 118 20.48 -18.70 -11.20
CA GLN A 118 20.76 -17.90 -12.39
C GLN A 118 20.19 -18.54 -13.66
N ILE A 119 20.28 -19.87 -13.81
CA ILE A 119 19.74 -20.57 -14.97
C ILE A 119 18.23 -20.32 -15.11
N ILE A 120 17.52 -20.29 -13.98
CA ILE A 120 16.09 -19.97 -13.97
C ILE A 120 15.88 -18.49 -14.30
N ILE A 121 16.63 -17.58 -13.67
CA ILE A 121 16.54 -16.13 -13.92
C ILE A 121 16.73 -15.81 -15.40
N ASP A 122 17.80 -16.33 -16.03
CA ASP A 122 18.15 -16.03 -17.42
C ASP A 122 17.11 -16.55 -18.43
N ARG A 123 16.34 -17.57 -18.03
CA ARG A 123 15.29 -18.20 -18.86
C ARG A 123 13.87 -17.78 -18.44
N THR A 124 13.74 -16.93 -17.44
CA THR A 124 12.45 -16.43 -16.96
C THR A 124 12.27 -15.00 -17.43
N ARG A 125 11.12 -14.72 -18.03
CA ARG A 125 10.67 -13.38 -18.36
C ARG A 125 9.38 -13.11 -17.61
N VAL A 126 9.32 -11.98 -16.92
CA VAL A 126 8.10 -11.53 -16.26
C VAL A 126 7.61 -10.27 -16.96
N THR A 127 6.34 -10.27 -17.36
CA THR A 127 5.69 -9.13 -18.02
C THR A 127 4.39 -8.80 -17.33
N ALA A 128 4.10 -7.51 -17.14
CA ALA A 128 2.79 -7.08 -16.67
C ALA A 128 1.80 -7.03 -17.85
N ALA A 129 0.57 -7.49 -17.64
CA ALA A 129 -0.49 -7.34 -18.62
C ALA A 129 -0.94 -5.86 -18.72
N ASP A 130 -1.22 -5.41 -19.93
CA ASP A 130 -1.60 -4.01 -20.20
C ASP A 130 -2.85 -3.60 -19.39
N ASN A 131 -2.75 -2.47 -18.68
CA ASN A 131 -3.81 -1.93 -17.83
C ASN A 131 -4.41 -2.93 -16.82
N SER A 132 -3.63 -3.92 -16.40
CA SER A 132 -4.07 -4.98 -15.49
C SER A 132 -3.12 -5.16 -14.32
N SER A 133 -3.64 -5.71 -13.22
CA SER A 133 -2.86 -6.09 -12.03
C SER A 133 -2.29 -7.51 -12.14
N ILE A 134 -2.24 -8.07 -13.34
CA ILE A 134 -1.79 -9.44 -13.60
C ILE A 134 -0.35 -9.42 -14.11
N LEU A 135 0.48 -10.26 -13.51
CA LEU A 135 1.83 -10.57 -13.97
C LEU A 135 1.84 -11.92 -14.67
N ASN A 136 2.45 -11.97 -15.84
CA ASN A 136 2.73 -13.18 -16.60
C ASN A 136 4.17 -13.58 -16.35
N ILE A 137 4.36 -14.78 -15.81
CA ILE A 137 5.67 -15.38 -15.55
C ILE A 137 5.88 -16.44 -16.63
N ILE A 138 6.82 -16.19 -17.52
CA ILE A 138 7.11 -17.04 -18.68
C ILE A 138 8.48 -17.67 -18.48
N TYR A 139 8.55 -19.00 -18.41
CA TYR A 139 9.80 -19.76 -18.35
C TYR A 139 10.03 -20.52 -19.65
N THR A 140 11.18 -20.32 -20.28
CA THR A 140 11.58 -21.02 -21.51
C THR A 140 12.40 -22.27 -21.17
N GLY A 141 11.81 -23.45 -21.38
CA GLY A 141 12.43 -24.75 -21.14
C GLY A 141 12.63 -25.59 -22.40
N SER A 142 13.37 -26.69 -22.26
CA SER A 142 13.61 -27.68 -23.33
C SER A 142 12.59 -28.82 -23.35
N ASP A 143 11.72 -28.90 -22.35
CA ASP A 143 10.69 -29.92 -22.24
C ASP A 143 9.41 -29.27 -21.64
N PRO A 144 8.22 -29.55 -22.18
CA PRO A 144 6.98 -28.88 -21.76
C PRO A 144 6.62 -29.12 -20.29
N ASP A 145 6.86 -30.31 -19.74
CA ASP A 145 6.44 -30.64 -18.38
C ASP A 145 7.42 -30.09 -17.34
N SER A 146 8.72 -30.16 -17.61
CA SER A 146 9.74 -29.48 -16.80
C SER A 146 9.56 -27.96 -16.83
N ALA A 147 9.20 -27.36 -17.98
CA ALA A 147 8.96 -25.94 -18.08
C ALA A 147 7.77 -25.49 -17.22
N LYS A 148 6.66 -26.25 -17.24
CA LYS A 148 5.52 -26.03 -16.34
C LYS A 148 5.92 -26.15 -14.87
N ALA A 149 6.69 -27.18 -14.53
CA ALA A 149 7.14 -27.40 -13.15
C ALA A 149 7.97 -26.22 -12.63
N VAL A 150 8.89 -25.69 -13.45
CA VAL A 150 9.70 -24.52 -13.08
C VAL A 150 8.84 -23.27 -12.94
N ALA A 151 7.96 -22.97 -13.91
CA ALA A 151 7.07 -21.81 -13.82
C ALA A 151 6.14 -21.86 -12.59
N ASN A 152 5.63 -23.05 -12.26
CA ASN A 152 4.86 -23.29 -11.04
C ASN A 152 5.70 -23.07 -9.78
N ALA A 153 6.91 -23.61 -9.73
CA ALA A 153 7.81 -23.47 -8.58
C ALA A 153 8.18 -21.99 -8.35
N VAL A 154 8.46 -21.23 -9.41
CA VAL A 154 8.73 -19.78 -9.33
C VAL A 154 7.52 -19.04 -8.78
N THR A 155 6.33 -19.31 -9.32
CA THR A 155 5.08 -18.68 -8.86
C THR A 155 4.81 -18.97 -7.39
N GLN A 156 4.94 -20.22 -6.98
CA GLN A 156 4.69 -20.65 -5.61
C GLN A 156 5.71 -20.07 -4.63
N SER A 157 6.99 -20.02 -5.02
CA SER A 157 8.04 -19.38 -4.22
C SER A 157 7.83 -17.87 -4.10
N TYR A 158 7.32 -17.20 -5.13
CA TYR A 158 6.98 -15.78 -5.03
C TYR A 158 5.86 -15.53 -4.02
N ILE A 159 4.78 -16.32 -4.07
CA ILE A 159 3.66 -16.20 -3.12
C ILE A 159 4.11 -16.45 -1.68
N GLU A 160 4.91 -17.51 -1.46
CA GLU A 160 5.44 -17.82 -0.14
C GLU A 160 6.41 -16.76 0.38
N ASN A 161 7.26 -16.22 -0.49
CA ASN A 161 8.16 -15.13 -0.12
C ASN A 161 7.38 -13.87 0.23
N SER A 162 6.37 -13.48 -0.56
CA SER A 162 5.50 -12.34 -0.24
C SER A 162 4.75 -12.53 1.08
N LEU A 163 4.24 -13.74 1.35
CA LEU A 163 3.62 -14.07 2.63
C LEU A 163 4.65 -13.99 3.78
N ALA A 164 5.84 -14.56 3.60
CA ALA A 164 6.89 -14.56 4.60
C ALA A 164 7.36 -13.14 4.94
N THR A 165 7.59 -12.29 3.94
CA THR A 165 7.93 -10.86 4.15
C THR A 165 6.83 -10.16 4.92
N ARG A 166 5.57 -10.30 4.50
CA ARG A 166 4.44 -9.66 5.17
C ARG A 166 4.27 -10.11 6.62
N ARG A 167 4.47 -11.40 6.90
CA ARG A 167 4.47 -11.94 8.27
C ARG A 167 5.62 -11.41 9.10
N SER A 168 6.84 -11.42 8.53
CA SER A 168 8.03 -10.88 9.19
C SER A 168 7.84 -9.40 9.57
N ASP A 169 7.32 -8.59 8.66
CA ASP A 169 7.15 -7.15 8.91
C ASP A 169 6.05 -6.89 9.94
N ALA A 170 4.95 -7.66 9.90
CA ALA A 170 3.92 -7.61 10.93
C ALA A 170 4.46 -8.03 12.31
N LEU A 171 5.30 -9.08 12.40
CA LEU A 171 5.94 -9.50 13.65
C LEU A 171 6.90 -8.43 14.19
N LYS A 172 7.76 -7.85 13.34
CA LYS A 172 8.66 -6.76 13.74
C LYS A 172 7.88 -5.56 14.30
N ASN A 173 6.77 -5.20 13.65
CA ASN A 173 5.89 -4.14 14.14
C ASN A 173 5.24 -4.54 15.46
N ALA A 174 4.71 -5.76 15.59
CA ALA A 174 4.15 -6.26 16.85
C ALA A 174 5.17 -6.20 17.99
N ASP A 175 6.41 -6.64 17.76
CA ASP A 175 7.46 -6.62 18.78
C ASP A 175 7.87 -5.17 19.15
N TRP A 176 7.86 -4.24 18.18
CA TRP A 176 8.05 -2.82 18.47
C TRP A 176 6.92 -2.27 19.36
N TYR A 177 5.66 -2.57 19.05
CA TYR A 177 4.50 -2.15 19.85
C TYR A 177 4.48 -2.83 21.23
N ALA A 178 4.93 -4.08 21.35
CA ALA A 178 5.07 -4.78 22.63
C ALA A 178 6.05 -4.05 23.57
N LEU A 179 7.19 -3.60 23.02
CA LEU A 179 8.17 -2.80 23.77
C LEU A 179 7.59 -1.45 24.19
N GLN A 180 6.80 -0.79 23.33
CA GLN A 180 6.14 0.47 23.69
C GLN A 180 5.04 0.26 24.73
N ALA A 181 4.26 -0.82 24.63
CA ALA A 181 3.24 -1.17 25.61
C ALA A 181 3.86 -1.46 26.98
N ALA A 182 5.01 -2.14 27.03
CA ALA A 182 5.75 -2.35 28.27
C ALA A 182 6.23 -1.04 28.90
N LYS A 183 6.71 -0.08 28.09
CA LYS A 183 7.08 1.27 28.58
C LYS A 183 5.85 2.04 29.08
N ALA A 184 4.76 2.03 28.32
CA ALA A 184 3.50 2.67 28.69
C ALA A 184 2.93 2.10 30.00
N LYS A 185 2.99 0.77 30.18
CA LYS A 185 2.59 0.10 31.41
C LYS A 185 3.39 0.60 32.62
N LYS A 186 4.71 0.74 32.48
CA LYS A 186 5.55 1.29 33.55
C LYS A 186 5.18 2.74 33.89
N SER A 187 4.91 3.58 32.88
CA SER A 187 4.44 4.95 33.11
C SER A 187 3.08 4.99 33.81
N LEU A 188 2.16 4.10 33.43
CA LEU A 188 0.86 3.94 34.08
C LEU A 188 1.01 3.53 35.56
N GLU A 189 1.87 2.55 35.85
CA GLU A 189 2.16 2.13 37.22
C GLU A 189 2.76 3.28 38.06
N GLN A 190 3.62 4.11 37.47
CA GLN A 190 4.18 5.30 38.12
C GLN A 190 3.11 6.36 38.39
N ALA A 191 2.23 6.63 37.43
CA ALA A 191 1.14 7.58 37.58
C ALA A 191 0.14 7.11 38.67
N GLN A 192 -0.23 5.82 38.65
CA GLN A 192 -1.10 5.21 39.66
C GLN A 192 -0.47 5.27 41.05
N ALA A 193 0.82 4.94 41.16
CA ALA A 193 1.53 5.02 42.43
C ALA A 193 1.61 6.46 42.97
N ALA A 194 1.76 7.46 42.09
CA ALA A 194 1.77 8.87 42.47
C ALA A 194 0.38 9.34 42.95
N GLU A 195 -0.70 8.91 42.29
CA GLU A 195 -2.08 9.14 42.71
C GLU A 195 -2.34 8.51 44.08
N THR A 196 -2.13 7.20 44.23
CA THR A 196 -2.34 6.47 45.49
C THR A 196 -1.46 6.99 46.63
N LYS A 197 -0.26 7.51 46.33
CA LYS A 197 0.57 8.19 47.34
C LYS A 197 -0.07 9.51 47.77
N PHE A 198 -0.55 10.31 46.83
CA PHE A 198 -1.21 11.58 47.12
C PHE A 198 -2.49 11.38 47.94
N GLU A 199 -3.31 10.38 47.60
CA GLU A 199 -4.51 9.99 48.36
C GLU A 199 -4.17 9.61 49.80
N ARG A 200 -3.13 8.78 50.01
CA ARG A 200 -2.67 8.37 51.34
C ARG A 200 -2.12 9.53 52.16
N ASP A 201 -1.28 10.37 51.58
CA ASP A 201 -0.62 11.48 52.28
C ASP A 201 -1.61 12.58 52.68
N ASN A 202 -2.70 12.76 51.92
CA ASN A 202 -3.69 13.81 52.14
C ASN A 202 -5.02 13.29 52.70
N ASN A 203 -5.18 11.98 52.87
CA ASN A 203 -6.39 11.29 53.33
C ASN A 203 -7.67 11.69 52.56
N VAL A 204 -7.51 11.93 51.26
CA VAL A 204 -8.59 12.30 50.32
C VAL A 204 -8.81 11.12 49.39
N VAL A 205 -10.04 10.62 49.32
CA VAL A 205 -10.42 9.52 48.41
C VAL A 205 -11.49 10.06 47.49
N MET A 206 -11.25 10.03 46.18
CA MET A 206 -12.26 10.46 45.22
C MET A 206 -13.24 9.32 44.97
N THR A 207 -14.49 9.47 45.42
CA THR A 207 -15.55 8.51 45.11
C THR A 207 -16.01 8.69 43.65
N GLN A 208 -16.57 7.64 43.03
CA GLN A 208 -16.97 7.65 41.61
C GLN A 208 -17.97 8.78 41.28
N ASP A 209 -18.88 9.11 42.20
CA ASP A 209 -19.89 10.18 42.06
C ASP A 209 -19.29 11.59 42.17
N GLU A 210 -18.30 11.79 43.07
CA GLU A 210 -17.54 13.04 43.18
C GLU A 210 -16.68 13.33 41.94
N ARG A 211 -16.64 12.49 40.90
CA ARG A 211 -15.93 12.80 39.66
C ARG A 211 -16.75 13.66 38.69
N THR A 212 -18.08 13.64 38.79
CA THR A 212 -18.99 14.36 37.88
C THR A 212 -19.66 15.57 38.53
N ASP A 213 -19.96 15.52 39.83
CA ASP A 213 -20.69 16.59 40.52
C ASP A 213 -19.87 17.86 40.83
N VAL A 214 -18.54 17.79 40.83
CA VAL A 214 -17.69 18.93 41.25
C VAL A 214 -17.53 20.01 40.18
N ASP A 215 -17.73 19.71 38.90
CA ASP A 215 -17.72 20.75 37.86
C ASP A 215 -19.01 21.57 37.91
N SER A 216 -20.15 20.92 38.23
CA SER A 216 -21.40 21.56 38.63
C SER A 216 -21.19 22.43 39.88
N ALA A 217 -20.58 21.86 40.93
CA ALA A 217 -20.29 22.58 42.16
C ALA A 217 -19.28 23.73 41.96
N ARG A 218 -18.32 23.60 41.02
CA ARG A 218 -17.36 24.65 40.67
C ARG A 218 -18.04 25.80 39.92
N LEU A 219 -18.96 25.51 39.00
CA LEU A 219 -19.80 26.50 38.34
C LEU A 219 -20.72 27.22 39.35
N THR A 220 -21.32 26.48 40.28
CA THR A 220 -22.14 27.07 41.35
C THR A 220 -21.31 27.89 42.34
N ALA A 221 -20.13 27.43 42.72
CA ALA A 221 -19.23 28.14 43.62
C ALA A 221 -18.60 29.38 42.96
N MET A 222 -18.32 29.36 41.65
CA MET A 222 -17.88 30.55 40.90
C MET A 222 -19.02 31.56 40.75
N ALA A 223 -20.25 31.08 40.49
CA ALA A 223 -21.44 31.92 40.50
C ALA A 223 -21.71 32.56 41.88
N GLN A 224 -21.43 31.84 42.97
CA GLN A 224 -21.58 32.35 44.34
C GLN A 224 -20.40 33.23 44.80
N THR A 225 -19.17 32.97 44.36
CA THR A 225 -17.98 33.76 44.75
C THR A 225 -18.09 35.20 44.22
N ASN A 226 -18.62 35.39 43.01
CA ASN A 226 -18.92 36.72 42.47
C ASN A 226 -20.01 37.48 43.25
N VAL A 227 -20.79 36.81 44.10
CA VAL A 227 -21.84 37.42 44.92
C VAL A 227 -21.32 37.82 46.31
N ILE A 228 -20.23 37.20 46.79
CA ILE A 228 -19.73 37.38 48.16
C ILE A 228 -18.64 38.46 48.26
N GLU A 229 -17.95 38.81 47.17
CA GLU A 229 -16.91 39.86 47.16
C GLU A 229 -17.45 41.30 47.08
N ALA A 230 -18.72 41.50 46.72
CA ALA A 230 -19.36 42.81 46.77
C ALA A 230 -20.06 42.99 48.11
N GLY A 231 -19.43 43.69 49.07
CA GLY A 231 -19.99 44.04 50.38
C GLY A 231 -21.30 44.84 50.40
N GLY A 232 -22.03 44.94 49.28
CA GLY A 232 -23.32 45.62 49.14
C GLY A 232 -24.55 44.71 49.30
N GLY A 233 -24.39 43.43 49.64
CA GLY A 233 -25.52 42.49 49.76
C GLY A 233 -26.54 42.83 50.86
N ALA A 234 -26.08 43.43 51.97
CA ALA A 234 -26.95 43.82 53.08
C ALA A 234 -27.77 45.09 52.75
N GLU A 235 -27.15 46.07 52.08
CA GLU A 235 -27.82 47.28 51.60
C GLU A 235 -28.76 47.00 50.43
N ALA A 236 -28.39 46.09 49.52
CA ALA A 236 -29.27 45.61 48.46
C ALA A 236 -30.50 44.86 49.03
N SER A 237 -30.31 44.02 50.07
CA SER A 237 -31.41 43.34 50.75
C SER A 237 -32.35 44.31 51.49
N LEU A 238 -31.82 45.42 51.98
CA LEU A 238 -32.61 46.47 52.65
C LEU A 238 -33.43 47.29 51.64
N ALA A 239 -32.83 47.60 50.48
CA ALA A 239 -33.53 48.26 49.37
C ALA A 239 -34.64 47.38 48.77
N GLU A 240 -34.40 46.07 48.64
CA GLU A 240 -35.38 45.07 48.19
C GLU A 240 -36.60 45.01 49.13
N ILE A 241 -36.35 44.93 50.45
CA ILE A 241 -37.43 44.89 51.45
C ILE A 241 -38.17 46.23 51.53
N ASP A 242 -37.48 47.37 51.36
CA ASP A 242 -38.13 48.68 51.29
C ASP A 242 -39.03 48.79 50.05
N ALA A 243 -38.62 48.24 48.91
CA ALA A 243 -39.46 48.15 47.71
C ALA A 243 -40.69 47.24 47.93
N GLN A 244 -40.51 46.10 48.61
CA GLN A 244 -41.61 45.18 48.94
C GLN A 244 -42.60 45.80 49.93
N ILE A 245 -42.11 46.52 50.95
CA ILE A 245 -42.96 47.27 51.89
C ILE A 245 -43.73 48.36 51.16
N LYS A 246 -43.08 49.09 50.23
CA LYS A 246 -43.73 50.14 49.44
C LYS A 246 -44.88 49.57 48.59
N ASN A 247 -44.64 48.46 47.89
CA ASN A 247 -45.67 47.78 47.10
C ASN A 247 -46.79 47.18 47.97
N ALA A 248 -46.43 46.54 49.08
CA ALA A 248 -47.38 45.96 50.02
C ALA A 248 -48.23 47.03 50.71
N SER A 249 -47.67 48.21 51.01
CA SER A 249 -48.37 49.34 51.64
C SER A 249 -49.34 50.09 50.73
N ALA A 250 -49.25 49.88 49.42
CA ALA A 250 -50.20 50.41 48.45
C ALA A 250 -51.51 49.61 48.39
N VAL A 251 -51.49 48.35 48.86
CA VAL A 251 -52.63 47.41 48.75
C VAL A 251 -53.15 46.99 50.13
N LEU A 252 -52.26 46.88 51.13
CA LEU A 252 -52.59 46.43 52.49
C LEU A 252 -52.67 47.62 53.44
N GLY A 253 -53.76 47.71 54.21
CA GLY A 253 -54.00 48.81 55.16
C GLY A 253 -52.94 48.92 56.27
N PRO A 254 -52.86 50.05 56.98
CA PRO A 254 -51.76 50.37 57.92
C PRO A 254 -51.52 49.36 59.05
N ASN A 255 -52.54 48.58 59.43
CA ASN A 255 -52.51 47.60 60.52
C ASN A 255 -52.52 46.13 60.02
N HIS A 256 -52.21 45.87 58.75
CA HIS A 256 -52.18 44.48 58.24
C HIS A 256 -50.98 43.69 58.81
N PRO A 257 -51.18 42.45 59.32
CA PRO A 257 -50.14 41.67 60.00
C PRO A 257 -48.89 41.41 59.16
N ASP A 258 -49.04 41.20 57.84
CA ASP A 258 -47.89 40.99 56.94
C ASP A 258 -47.03 42.24 56.78
N LEU A 259 -47.65 43.42 56.81
CA LEU A 259 -46.93 44.70 56.68
C LEU A 259 -46.17 45.02 57.98
N ILE A 260 -46.73 44.62 59.12
CA ILE A 260 -46.05 44.67 60.43
C ILE A 260 -44.85 43.71 60.44
N ALA A 261 -45.01 42.49 59.92
CA ALA A 261 -43.91 41.52 59.80
C ALA A 261 -42.80 42.00 58.85
N MET A 262 -43.15 42.61 57.72
CA MET A 262 -42.16 43.18 56.79
C MET A 262 -41.43 44.38 57.39
N LYS A 263 -42.15 45.30 58.05
CA LYS A 263 -41.52 46.42 58.80
C LYS A 263 -40.63 45.92 59.95
N ALA A 264 -41.02 44.86 60.64
CA ALA A 264 -40.21 44.22 61.68
C ALA A 264 -38.94 43.59 61.09
N LYS A 265 -39.04 42.90 59.94
CA LYS A 265 -37.86 42.37 59.20
C LYS A 265 -36.93 43.49 58.75
N ARG A 266 -37.47 44.57 58.19
CA ARG A 266 -36.71 45.77 57.78
C ARG A 266 -35.98 46.41 58.97
N ASN A 267 -36.67 46.57 60.08
CA ASN A 267 -36.08 47.11 61.30
C ASN A 267 -35.06 46.16 61.93
N ALA A 268 -35.23 44.85 61.82
CA ALA A 268 -34.24 43.86 62.27
C ALA A 268 -32.96 43.90 61.42
N ILE A 269 -33.08 44.09 60.10
CA ILE A 269 -31.93 44.24 59.20
C ILE A 269 -31.25 45.61 59.43
N ALA A 270 -32.03 46.68 59.60
CA ALA A 270 -31.50 48.00 59.98
C ALA A 270 -30.85 47.99 61.37
N ALA A 271 -31.38 47.21 62.32
CA ALA A 271 -30.80 46.99 63.63
C ALA A 271 -29.52 46.13 63.55
N ALA A 272 -29.46 45.13 62.66
CA ALA A 272 -28.24 44.37 62.40
C ALA A 272 -27.13 45.24 61.79
N ILE A 273 -27.49 46.24 60.99
CA ILE A 273 -26.55 47.24 60.43
C ILE A 273 -26.08 48.23 61.52
N SER A 274 -26.96 48.63 62.45
CA SER A 274 -26.64 49.64 63.48
C SER A 274 -26.07 49.08 64.79
N GLN A 275 -26.47 47.88 65.22
CA GLN A 275 -25.76 47.08 66.25
C GLN A 275 -24.49 46.43 65.70
N GLY A 276 -24.34 46.42 64.37
CA GLY A 276 -23.11 46.13 63.66
C GLY A 276 -22.10 47.27 63.81
N GLY A 277 -21.45 47.34 64.97
CA GLY A 277 -20.24 48.13 65.16
C GLY A 277 -19.22 47.84 64.05
N LEU A 278 -19.01 48.85 63.20
CA LEU A 278 -18.29 48.84 61.91
C LEU A 278 -16.79 48.44 61.92
N ARG A 279 -16.21 47.89 63.00
CA ARG A 279 -14.76 47.55 63.02
C ARG A 279 -14.34 46.32 63.86
N GLY A 280 -15.07 45.96 64.92
CA GLY A 280 -14.66 44.90 65.86
C GLY A 280 -15.16 43.49 65.54
N ALA A 281 -16.35 43.37 64.94
CA ALA A 281 -16.90 42.07 64.54
C ALA A 281 -16.45 41.65 63.13
N GLN A 282 -16.16 42.60 62.23
CA GLN A 282 -15.54 42.30 60.93
C GLN A 282 -14.11 41.76 61.05
N SER A 283 -13.36 42.09 62.09
CA SER A 283 -11.99 41.59 62.29
C SER A 283 -11.96 40.22 62.96
N ALA A 284 -12.85 39.92 63.91
CA ALA A 284 -12.94 38.60 64.56
C ALA A 284 -13.80 37.58 63.79
N HIS A 285 -14.85 38.02 63.09
CA HIS A 285 -15.65 37.18 62.20
C HIS A 285 -15.01 37.08 60.81
N GLY A 286 -14.40 38.16 60.30
CA GLY A 286 -13.56 38.12 59.09
C GLY A 286 -12.39 37.17 59.27
N SER A 287 -11.63 37.24 60.38
CA SER A 287 -10.54 36.28 60.61
C SER A 287 -11.00 34.81 60.71
N ARG A 288 -12.18 34.53 61.27
CA ARG A 288 -12.76 33.16 61.29
C ARG A 288 -13.24 32.70 59.92
N VAL A 289 -13.88 33.58 59.15
CA VAL A 289 -14.32 33.31 57.78
C VAL A 289 -13.13 33.19 56.83
N ASP A 290 -12.08 33.98 57.03
CA ASP A 290 -10.83 33.93 56.26
C ASP A 290 -10.04 32.64 56.57
N GLN A 291 -10.04 32.20 57.84
CA GLN A 291 -9.50 30.88 58.21
C GLN A 291 -10.30 29.74 57.58
N GLN A 292 -11.64 29.80 57.60
CA GLN A 292 -12.48 28.79 56.93
C GLN A 292 -12.33 28.81 55.41
N LYS A 293 -12.28 30.00 54.79
CA LYS A 293 -12.01 30.17 53.36
C LYS A 293 -10.64 29.60 53.00
N ALA A 294 -9.60 29.86 53.79
CA ALA A 294 -8.27 29.31 53.56
C ALA A 294 -8.25 27.77 53.64
N LEU A 295 -8.97 27.17 54.59
CA LEU A 295 -9.12 25.71 54.68
C LEU A 295 -9.86 25.12 53.48
N ILE A 296 -10.96 25.75 53.05
CA ILE A 296 -11.73 25.33 51.87
C ILE A 296 -10.90 25.48 50.60
N ILE A 297 -10.13 26.56 50.45
CA ILE A 297 -9.24 26.77 49.31
C ILE A 297 -8.14 25.70 49.29
N ALA A 298 -7.51 25.42 50.44
CA ALA A 298 -6.51 24.37 50.56
C ALA A 298 -7.06 22.98 50.21
N GLU A 299 -8.31 22.68 50.61
CA GLU A 299 -8.97 21.42 50.26
C GLU A 299 -9.34 21.36 48.76
N ARG A 300 -9.79 22.48 48.18
CA ARG A 300 -10.05 22.61 46.73
C ARG A 300 -8.77 22.41 45.92
N ASP A 301 -7.63 22.93 46.36
CA ASP A 301 -6.35 22.77 45.68
C ASP A 301 -5.88 21.31 45.70
N LYS A 302 -6.08 20.59 46.83
CA LYS A 302 -5.82 19.15 46.90
C LYS A 302 -6.70 18.35 45.94
N LEU A 303 -8.00 18.62 45.91
CA LEU A 303 -8.94 17.97 45.00
C LEU A 303 -8.62 18.26 43.53
N ALA A 304 -8.20 19.49 43.21
CA ALA A 304 -7.74 19.85 41.87
C ALA A 304 -6.47 19.08 41.49
N LYS A 305 -5.52 18.91 42.42
CA LYS A 305 -4.31 18.13 42.16
C LYS A 305 -4.60 16.64 41.98
N LEU A 306 -5.46 16.07 42.82
CA LEU A 306 -5.89 14.67 42.71
C LEU A 306 -6.57 14.42 41.35
N ARG A 307 -7.44 15.32 40.90
CA ARG A 307 -8.05 15.25 39.58
C ARG A 307 -7.02 15.22 38.45
N ASN A 308 -6.01 16.07 38.51
CA ASN A 308 -4.95 16.09 37.49
C ASN A 308 -4.17 14.77 37.48
N LEU A 309 -3.87 14.20 38.66
CA LEU A 309 -3.22 12.88 38.76
C LEU A 309 -4.11 11.78 38.19
N HIS A 310 -5.40 11.80 38.50
CA HIS A 310 -6.36 10.84 37.94
C HIS A 310 -6.46 10.94 36.41
N THR A 311 -6.57 12.16 35.86
CA THR A 311 -6.58 12.38 34.42
C THR A 311 -5.30 11.87 33.76
N GLU A 312 -4.15 12.05 34.42
CA GLU A 312 -2.88 11.49 33.96
C GLU A 312 -2.92 9.94 33.94
N VAL A 313 -3.45 9.31 35.00
CA VAL A 313 -3.63 7.85 35.05
C VAL A 313 -4.51 7.36 33.91
N GLU A 314 -5.64 8.01 33.65
CA GLU A 314 -6.54 7.63 32.56
C GLU A 314 -5.91 7.85 31.18
N LEU A 315 -5.15 8.93 30.99
CA LEU A 315 -4.39 9.15 29.74
C LEU A 315 -3.35 8.07 29.51
N GLN A 316 -2.56 7.72 30.55
CA GLN A 316 -1.56 6.65 30.46
C GLN A 316 -2.21 5.29 30.22
N ARG A 317 -3.39 5.04 30.83
CA ARG A 317 -4.16 3.82 30.63
C ARG A 317 -4.68 3.70 29.21
N ASP A 318 -5.26 4.77 28.66
CA ASP A 318 -5.71 4.81 27.27
C ASP A 318 -4.54 4.61 26.29
N PHE A 319 -3.41 5.28 26.52
CA PHE A 319 -2.21 5.09 25.73
C PHE A 319 -1.68 3.65 25.78
N TYR A 320 -1.63 3.04 26.97
CA TYR A 320 -1.28 1.63 27.15
C TYR A 320 -2.23 0.71 26.39
N ASN A 321 -3.55 0.87 26.58
CA ASN A 321 -4.56 0.03 25.95
C ASN A 321 -4.50 0.13 24.43
N LYS A 322 -4.37 1.33 23.86
CA LYS A 322 -4.22 1.54 22.41
C LYS A 322 -2.96 0.89 21.86
N THR A 323 -1.84 1.03 22.57
CA THR A 323 -0.55 0.45 22.14
C THR A 323 -0.58 -1.08 22.22
N ALA A 324 -1.16 -1.64 23.29
CA ALA A 324 -1.36 -3.07 23.45
C ALA A 324 -2.34 -3.64 22.40
N GLN A 325 -3.40 -2.91 22.09
CA GLN A 325 -4.32 -3.30 21.00
C GLN A 325 -3.60 -3.33 19.66
N LYS A 326 -2.74 -2.35 19.37
CA LYS A 326 -1.96 -2.33 18.13
C LYS A 326 -0.99 -3.50 18.03
N GLU A 327 -0.36 -3.92 19.13
CA GLU A 327 0.43 -5.16 19.14
C GLU A 327 -0.42 -6.35 18.68
N ILE A 328 -1.62 -6.53 19.27
CA ILE A 328 -2.51 -7.64 18.94
C ILE A 328 -2.94 -7.59 17.47
N ASP A 329 -3.30 -6.41 16.96
CA ASP A 329 -3.68 -6.22 15.55
C ASP A 329 -2.55 -6.69 14.60
N PHE A 330 -1.30 -6.31 14.88
CA PHE A 330 -0.16 -6.76 14.08
C PHE A 330 0.14 -8.26 14.24
N ARG A 331 -0.04 -8.84 15.44
CA ARG A 331 0.08 -10.30 15.63
C ARG A 331 -1.00 -11.07 14.86
N GLN A 332 -2.22 -10.56 14.81
CA GLN A 332 -3.29 -11.14 13.99
C GLN A 332 -2.97 -11.03 12.50
N GLN A 333 -2.42 -9.89 12.06
CA GLN A 333 -1.96 -9.72 10.69
C GLN A 333 -0.83 -10.69 10.33
N ALA A 334 0.09 -10.98 11.25
CA ALA A 334 1.14 -11.99 11.06
C ALA A 334 0.57 -13.42 10.99
N ALA A 335 -0.54 -13.69 11.69
CA ALA A 335 -1.23 -14.97 11.61
C ALA A 335 -2.04 -15.15 10.31
N ALA A 336 -2.33 -14.07 9.58
CA ALA A 336 -3.07 -14.13 8.32
C ALA A 336 -2.34 -14.99 7.26
N THR A 337 -3.13 -15.57 6.36
CA THR A 337 -2.65 -16.38 5.23
C THR A 337 -2.63 -15.62 3.90
N ASP A 338 -3.08 -14.36 3.91
CA ASP A 338 -3.13 -13.50 2.73
C ASP A 338 -1.73 -12.98 2.36
N ALA A 339 -1.21 -13.42 1.21
CA ALA A 339 0.08 -12.98 0.68
C ALA A 339 0.01 -11.60 -0.03
N GLY A 340 -1.19 -11.04 -0.23
CA GLY A 340 -1.40 -9.86 -1.09
C GLY A 340 -1.24 -10.15 -2.59
N VAL A 341 -1.07 -11.43 -2.93
CA VAL A 341 -0.79 -11.95 -4.27
C VAL A 341 -1.50 -13.29 -4.41
N THR A 342 -2.12 -13.55 -5.56
CA THR A 342 -2.91 -14.76 -5.81
C THR A 342 -2.53 -15.40 -7.15
N ALA A 343 -2.20 -16.69 -7.16
CA ALA A 343 -2.04 -17.43 -8.41
C ALA A 343 -3.40 -17.61 -9.10
N LEU A 344 -3.47 -17.34 -10.41
CA LEU A 344 -4.70 -17.51 -11.21
C LEU A 344 -4.84 -18.92 -11.81
N GLY A 345 -3.88 -19.81 -11.52
CA GLY A 345 -3.89 -21.19 -11.96
C GLY A 345 -2.49 -21.79 -11.99
N ASN A 346 -2.41 -23.05 -12.38
CA ASN A 346 -1.13 -23.70 -12.67
C ASN A 346 -0.57 -23.21 -14.01
N ALA A 347 0.75 -23.23 -14.14
CA ALA A 347 1.46 -22.95 -15.37
C ALA A 347 1.00 -23.87 -16.49
N SER A 348 0.80 -23.29 -17.66
CA SER A 348 0.46 -24.00 -18.90
C SER A 348 1.59 -23.83 -19.91
N ALA A 349 1.87 -24.86 -20.70
CA ALA A 349 2.83 -24.80 -21.79
C ALA A 349 2.14 -25.20 -23.11
N PRO A 350 2.49 -24.59 -24.24
CA PRO A 350 1.91 -24.92 -25.53
C PRO A 350 2.24 -26.36 -25.92
N LEU A 351 1.33 -26.99 -26.67
CA LEU A 351 1.52 -28.36 -27.18
C LEU A 351 2.65 -28.43 -28.21
N SER A 352 2.87 -27.34 -28.96
CA SER A 352 3.96 -27.20 -29.92
C SER A 352 5.08 -26.31 -29.36
N PRO A 353 6.36 -26.53 -29.76
CA PRO A 353 7.45 -25.64 -29.36
C PRO A 353 7.20 -24.18 -29.76
N SER A 354 7.48 -23.24 -28.86
CA SER A 354 7.44 -21.80 -29.12
C SER A 354 8.58 -21.33 -30.03
N PHE A 355 9.70 -22.06 -30.01
CA PHE A 355 10.87 -21.83 -30.85
C PHE A 355 11.42 -23.16 -31.37
N PRO A 356 11.89 -23.24 -32.63
CA PRO A 356 11.84 -22.19 -33.66
C PRO A 356 10.43 -22.01 -34.25
N LYS A 357 10.08 -20.78 -34.67
CA LYS A 357 8.78 -20.47 -35.30
C LYS A 357 8.71 -21.04 -36.72
N VAL A 358 8.42 -22.33 -36.85
CA VAL A 358 8.46 -23.08 -38.12
C VAL A 358 7.70 -22.38 -39.27
N PRO A 359 6.46 -21.88 -39.08
CA PRO A 359 5.75 -21.20 -40.17
C PRO A 359 6.47 -19.94 -40.67
N LEU A 360 7.10 -19.20 -39.76
CA LEU A 360 7.84 -17.98 -40.09
C LEU A 360 9.14 -18.31 -40.84
N ILE A 361 9.86 -19.35 -40.42
CA ILE A 361 11.10 -19.77 -41.09
C ILE A 361 10.80 -20.32 -42.47
N VAL A 362 9.82 -21.21 -42.60
CA VAL A 362 9.42 -21.79 -43.89
C VAL A 362 8.93 -20.70 -44.84
N GLY A 363 8.03 -19.83 -44.39
CA GLY A 363 7.54 -18.71 -45.20
C GLY A 363 8.66 -17.73 -45.58
N GLY A 364 9.54 -17.41 -44.63
CA GLY A 364 10.72 -16.57 -44.86
C GLY A 364 11.70 -17.16 -45.87
N SER A 365 12.00 -18.45 -45.78
CA SER A 365 12.84 -19.17 -46.74
C SER A 365 12.24 -19.18 -48.15
N VAL A 366 10.92 -19.41 -48.28
CA VAL A 366 10.26 -19.35 -49.60
C VAL A 366 10.36 -17.94 -50.18
N GLY A 367 10.04 -16.91 -49.39
CA GLY A 367 10.09 -15.51 -49.81
C GLY A 367 11.51 -15.07 -50.21
N LEU A 368 12.50 -15.40 -49.41
CA LEU A 368 13.92 -15.11 -49.67
C LEU A 368 14.39 -15.81 -50.94
N GLY A 369 14.05 -17.09 -51.10
CA GLY A 369 14.43 -17.87 -52.28
C GLY A 369 13.77 -17.37 -53.57
N LEU A 370 12.50 -16.96 -53.52
CA LEU A 370 11.82 -16.32 -54.66
C LEU A 370 12.47 -14.97 -55.00
N GLY A 371 12.70 -14.12 -54.00
CA GLY A 371 13.32 -12.81 -54.19
C GLY A 371 14.71 -12.90 -54.79
N LEU A 372 15.57 -13.77 -54.24
CA LEU A 372 16.91 -14.02 -54.77
C LEU A 372 16.86 -14.63 -56.18
N GLY A 373 15.92 -15.54 -56.44
CA GLY A 373 15.72 -16.14 -57.75
C GLY A 373 15.36 -15.12 -58.83
N ILE A 374 14.41 -14.24 -58.52
CA ILE A 374 14.00 -13.15 -59.42
C ILE A 374 15.17 -12.19 -59.65
N LEU A 375 15.86 -11.79 -58.58
CA LEU A 375 17.02 -10.89 -58.65
C LEU A 375 18.13 -11.48 -59.53
N LEU A 376 18.50 -12.75 -59.31
CA LEU A 376 19.53 -13.44 -60.09
C LEU A 376 19.08 -13.62 -61.55
N ALA A 377 17.81 -13.95 -61.79
CA ALA A 377 17.27 -14.05 -63.15
C ALA A 377 17.39 -12.73 -63.91
N LEU A 378 17.10 -11.60 -63.25
CA LEU A 378 17.27 -10.26 -63.83
C LEU A 378 18.74 -9.89 -64.02
N LEU A 379 19.60 -10.17 -63.03
CA LEU A 379 21.03 -9.82 -63.09
C LEU A 379 21.72 -10.57 -64.25
N ILE A 380 21.47 -11.87 -64.40
CA ILE A 380 22.05 -12.64 -65.51
C ILE A 380 21.45 -12.18 -66.85
N GLU A 381 20.23 -11.65 -66.87
CA GLU A 381 19.68 -11.02 -68.08
C GLU A 381 20.34 -9.67 -68.41
N LEU A 382 20.67 -8.87 -67.40
CA LEU A 382 21.34 -7.59 -67.57
C LEU A 382 22.78 -7.76 -68.05
N LEU A 383 23.50 -8.76 -67.52
CA LEU A 383 24.87 -9.09 -67.94
C LEU A 383 24.92 -9.75 -69.32
N ASN A 384 23.88 -10.51 -69.70
CA ASN A 384 23.82 -11.21 -70.98
C ASN A 384 22.46 -10.99 -71.64
N ARG A 385 22.27 -9.77 -72.17
CA ARG A 385 21.04 -9.36 -72.84
C ARG A 385 20.84 -10.20 -74.10
N ARG A 386 19.87 -11.11 -74.09
CA ARG A 386 19.45 -11.84 -75.29
C ARG A 386 18.21 -11.19 -75.87
N VAL A 387 18.19 -11.08 -77.20
CA VAL A 387 16.99 -10.69 -77.95
C VAL A 387 15.97 -11.84 -77.82
N ARG A 388 14.81 -11.57 -77.20
CA ARG A 388 13.73 -12.56 -77.02
C ARG A 388 12.42 -12.17 -77.72
N GLY A 389 12.32 -10.95 -78.21
CA GLY A 389 11.16 -10.47 -78.95
C GLY A 389 11.51 -9.35 -79.93
N ALA A 390 10.55 -9.05 -80.79
CA ALA A 390 10.71 -7.98 -81.78
C ALA A 390 10.87 -6.59 -81.12
N GLU A 391 10.29 -6.42 -79.93
CA GLU A 391 10.43 -5.20 -79.12
C GLU A 391 11.87 -5.00 -78.62
N ASP A 392 12.59 -6.09 -78.33
CA ASP A 392 13.98 -6.01 -77.88
C ASP A 392 14.89 -5.50 -79.01
N LEU A 393 14.66 -5.96 -80.25
CA LEU A 393 15.39 -5.50 -81.45
C LEU A 393 15.17 -4.01 -81.73
N GLN A 394 13.91 -3.57 -81.64
CA GLN A 394 13.56 -2.16 -81.85
C GLN A 394 14.21 -1.26 -80.79
N SER A 395 14.28 -1.72 -79.53
CA SER A 395 14.90 -0.98 -78.43
C SER A 395 16.44 -0.98 -78.44
N LEU A 396 17.07 -2.04 -78.94
CA LEU A 396 18.54 -2.18 -78.98
C LEU A 396 19.17 -1.51 -80.20
N MET A 397 18.51 -1.59 -81.36
CA MET A 397 19.09 -1.13 -82.63
C MET A 397 18.54 0.23 -83.10
N GLY A 398 17.48 0.75 -82.46
CA GLY A 398 16.89 2.05 -82.80
C GLY A 398 16.27 2.14 -84.21
N VAL A 399 16.12 1.01 -84.89
CA VAL A 399 15.53 0.91 -86.23
C VAL A 399 14.07 0.45 -86.16
N PRO A 400 13.18 0.98 -87.02
CA PRO A 400 11.79 0.58 -87.07
C PRO A 400 11.65 -0.89 -87.49
N LEU A 401 10.86 -1.65 -86.73
CA LEU A 401 10.52 -3.04 -87.02
C LEU A 401 9.53 -3.07 -88.20
N LEU A 402 9.98 -3.51 -89.38
CA LEU A 402 9.15 -3.49 -90.60
C LEU A 402 8.15 -4.64 -90.70
N THR A 403 8.53 -5.84 -90.24
CA THR A 403 7.63 -7.01 -90.23
C THR A 403 8.14 -8.09 -89.26
N VAL A 404 7.24 -8.92 -88.73
CA VAL A 404 7.57 -10.13 -87.95
C VAL A 404 7.09 -11.32 -88.76
N LEU A 405 8.02 -12.13 -89.26
CA LEU A 405 7.69 -13.40 -89.89
C LEU A 405 7.44 -14.43 -88.78
N GLU A 406 6.17 -14.73 -88.53
CA GLU A 406 5.82 -15.85 -87.66
C GLU A 406 6.22 -17.16 -88.34
N ALA A 407 6.97 -18.00 -87.63
CA ALA A 407 7.17 -19.36 -88.07
C ALA A 407 5.82 -20.07 -88.03
N ALA A 408 5.38 -20.62 -89.17
CA ALA A 408 4.23 -21.50 -89.22
C ALA A 408 4.47 -22.66 -88.24
N ARG A 409 3.59 -22.78 -87.24
CA ARG A 409 3.74 -23.71 -86.11
C ARG A 409 3.88 -25.16 -86.52
#